data_AF-A0A1V1P5E3-F1
#
_entry.id   AF-A0A1V1P5E3-F1
#
_cell.length_a   1.000
_cell.length_b   1.000
_cell.length_c   1.000
_cell.angle_alpha   90.00
_cell.angle_beta   90.00
_cell.angle_gamma   90.00
#
_symmetry.space_group_name_H-M   'P 1'
#
loop_
_entity.id
_entity.type
_entity.pdbx_description
1 polymer ?
#
loop_
_entity_poly.entity_id
_entity_poly.type
_entity_poly.pdbx_seq_one_letter_code
_entity_poly.pdbx_strand_id
1 'polypeptide(L)'
;MKESEQEELFIKKGLKIIHNSQNHYLLMRLGGIYKGHPLILRVIAGEIENEPFNGNIEAYWNEISHKIEEVEKTMSEVEIDDTNIIGANDNWQIHKLTLKMQRIVIKQRFQVVFDRLKSQVKDAYMMICASSVYRIPVKEEGWLMQLESLIKHIEKVENSLDERLHQALDELRNRFLIEESFNHNNKRLVGMHNIIRSMALEHHKKLIQQLKKELENK
;
A
#
# COMPACT_ATOMS: atom_id res chain seq x y z
N MET A 1 -3.34 5.89 16.28
CA MET A 1 -4.70 6.48 16.35
C MET A 1 -5.48 5.78 17.44
N LYS A 2 -6.38 6.46 18.16
CA LYS A 2 -7.34 5.82 19.07
C LYS A 2 -8.41 5.08 18.28
N GLU A 3 -9.10 4.11 18.89
CA GLU A 3 -10.15 3.31 18.20
C GLU A 3 -11.23 4.17 17.55
N SER A 4 -11.74 5.20 18.25
CA SER A 4 -12.73 6.13 17.69
C SER A 4 -12.23 6.86 16.42
N GLU A 5 -10.96 7.26 16.39
CA GLU A 5 -10.35 7.89 15.22
C GLU A 5 -10.19 6.91 14.05
N GLN A 6 -9.97 5.62 14.35
CA GLN A 6 -9.86 4.56 13.35
C GLN A 6 -11.21 4.26 12.71
N GLU A 7 -12.26 4.19 13.53
CA GLU A 7 -13.63 4.03 13.06
C GLU A 7 -14.06 5.21 12.17
N GLU A 8 -13.83 6.45 12.62
CA GLU A 8 -14.08 7.65 11.81
C GLU A 8 -13.31 7.63 10.48
N LEU A 9 -12.06 7.15 10.49
CA LEU A 9 -11.27 7.01 9.27
C LEU A 9 -11.93 6.03 8.30
N PHE A 10 -12.34 4.85 8.74
CA PHE A 10 -12.98 3.86 7.88
C PHE A 10 -14.32 4.35 7.32
N ILE A 11 -15.15 5.01 8.14
CA ILE A 11 -16.41 5.62 7.70
C ILE A 11 -16.15 6.69 6.64
N LYS A 12 -15.17 7.58 6.86
CA LYS A 12 -14.79 8.63 5.91
C LYS A 12 -14.25 8.06 4.59
N LYS A 13 -13.77 6.81 4.60
CA LYS A 13 -13.30 6.07 3.43
C LYS A 13 -14.36 5.11 2.87
N GLY A 14 -15.64 5.40 3.09
CA GLY A 14 -16.75 4.73 2.40
C GLY A 14 -17.17 3.38 3.00
N LEU A 15 -16.50 2.89 4.04
CA LEU A 15 -16.90 1.63 4.69
C LEU A 15 -18.14 1.82 5.57
N LYS A 16 -19.13 0.96 5.37
CA LYS A 16 -20.34 0.93 6.20
C LYS A 16 -20.06 0.12 7.46
N ILE A 17 -19.99 0.82 8.60
CA ILE A 17 -19.76 0.20 9.90
C ILE A 17 -21.07 0.15 10.68
N ILE A 18 -21.47 -1.06 11.05
CA ILE A 18 -22.56 -1.29 12.00
C ILE A 18 -21.89 -1.64 13.34
N HIS A 19 -22.09 -0.82 14.37
CA HIS A 19 -21.52 -1.07 15.69
C HIS A 19 -21.90 -2.46 16.20
N ASN A 20 -20.97 -3.12 16.90
CA ASN A 20 -21.11 -4.48 17.44
C ASN A 20 -21.37 -5.59 16.40
N SER A 21 -21.17 -5.32 15.11
CA SER A 21 -21.15 -6.36 14.08
C SER A 21 -19.80 -7.08 13.99
N GLN A 22 -19.79 -8.25 13.35
CA GLN A 22 -18.56 -8.95 13.00
C GLN A 22 -17.60 -8.05 12.21
N ASN A 23 -18.13 -7.30 11.24
CA ASN A 23 -17.36 -6.35 10.44
C ASN A 23 -16.69 -5.27 11.28
N HIS A 24 -17.40 -4.73 12.28
CA HIS A 24 -16.81 -3.77 13.22
C HIS A 24 -15.66 -4.40 14.01
N TYR A 25 -15.83 -5.61 14.53
CA TYR A 25 -14.75 -6.32 15.23
C TYR A 25 -13.53 -6.57 14.34
N LEU A 26 -13.73 -7.01 13.09
CA LEU A 26 -12.64 -7.25 12.14
C LEU A 26 -11.88 -5.97 11.81
N LEU A 27 -12.57 -4.85 11.57
CA LEU A 27 -11.95 -3.55 11.32
C LEU A 27 -11.14 -3.04 12.52
N MET A 28 -11.66 -3.20 13.74
CA MET A 28 -10.93 -2.81 14.95
C MET A 28 -9.70 -3.70 15.18
N ARG A 29 -9.80 -5.01 14.90
CA ARG A 29 -8.65 -5.92 14.93
C ARG A 29 -7.57 -5.48 13.93
N LEU A 30 -7.93 -5.18 12.68
CA LEU A 30 -7.00 -4.62 11.68
C LEU A 30 -6.34 -3.33 12.18
N GLY A 31 -7.14 -2.46 12.80
CA GLY A 31 -6.70 -1.24 13.46
C GLY A 31 -5.62 -1.47 14.52
N GLY A 32 -5.86 -2.42 15.42
CA GLY A 32 -4.95 -2.81 16.50
C GLY A 32 -3.63 -3.37 15.99
N ILE A 33 -3.67 -4.28 15.01
CA ILE A 33 -2.48 -4.93 14.42
C ILE A 33 -1.52 -3.90 13.84
N TYR A 34 -2.05 -2.92 13.12
CA TYR A 34 -1.25 -1.85 12.54
C TYR A 34 -1.02 -0.67 13.49
N LYS A 35 -1.27 -0.84 14.79
CA LYS A 35 -1.14 0.16 15.87
C LYS A 35 -1.78 1.53 15.49
N GLY A 36 -2.87 1.48 14.72
CA GLY A 36 -3.57 2.65 14.22
C GLY A 36 -2.75 3.53 13.27
N HIS A 37 -1.90 2.95 12.40
CA HIS A 37 -1.10 3.70 11.43
C HIS A 37 -1.96 4.27 10.28
N PRO A 38 -2.13 5.61 10.17
CA PRO A 38 -3.15 6.21 9.31
C PRO A 38 -3.04 5.82 7.83
N LEU A 39 -1.83 5.78 7.27
CA LEU A 39 -1.63 5.43 5.86
C LEU A 39 -2.05 3.99 5.56
N ILE A 40 -1.75 3.05 6.47
CA ILE A 40 -2.09 1.64 6.26
C ILE A 40 -3.60 1.47 6.31
N LEU A 41 -4.25 2.06 7.31
CA LEU A 41 -5.70 1.95 7.43
C LEU A 41 -6.42 2.57 6.22
N ARG A 42 -5.88 3.65 5.64
CA ARG A 42 -6.39 4.19 4.36
C ARG A 42 -6.24 3.21 3.22
N VAL A 43 -5.06 2.61 3.06
CA VAL A 43 -4.82 1.62 1.99
C VAL A 43 -5.73 0.40 2.16
N ILE A 44 -5.88 -0.12 3.38
CA ILE A 44 -6.80 -1.21 3.71
C ILE A 44 -8.24 -0.82 3.36
N ALA A 45 -8.67 0.41 3.73
CA ALA A 45 -10.01 0.88 3.40
C ALA A 45 -10.25 0.92 1.89
N GLY A 46 -9.29 1.48 1.12
CA GLY A 46 -9.37 1.50 -0.34
C GLY A 46 -9.34 0.10 -0.95
N GLU A 47 -8.57 -0.82 -0.38
CA GLU A 47 -8.59 -2.22 -0.81
C GLU A 47 -9.92 -2.91 -0.56
N ILE A 48 -10.59 -2.65 0.56
CA ILE A 48 -11.91 -3.22 0.90
C ILE A 48 -13.00 -2.59 0.03
N GLU A 49 -12.97 -1.28 -0.14
CA GLU A 49 -14.02 -0.52 -0.86
C GLU A 49 -14.10 -0.90 -2.35
N ASN A 50 -12.96 -1.23 -2.96
CA ASN A 50 -12.83 -1.47 -4.40
C ASN A 50 -12.80 -2.95 -4.76
N GLU A 51 -12.82 -3.24 -6.06
CA GLU A 51 -12.65 -4.60 -6.60
C GLU A 51 -11.35 -5.26 -6.08
N PRO A 52 -11.41 -6.54 -5.66
CA PRO A 52 -12.53 -7.48 -5.82
C PRO A 52 -13.56 -7.49 -4.66
N PHE A 53 -13.39 -6.66 -3.63
CA PHE A 53 -14.14 -6.81 -2.38
C PHE A 53 -15.43 -5.98 -2.33
N ASN A 54 -15.48 -4.84 -3.01
CA ASN A 54 -16.69 -4.01 -3.14
C ASN A 54 -17.39 -3.73 -1.79
N GLY A 55 -16.60 -3.43 -0.76
CA GLY A 55 -17.05 -3.19 0.61
C GLY A 55 -17.22 -4.43 1.48
N ASN A 56 -16.95 -5.64 0.96
CA ASN A 56 -17.06 -6.89 1.72
C ASN A 56 -15.84 -7.13 2.63
N ILE A 57 -15.98 -6.67 3.88
CA ILE A 57 -14.95 -6.77 4.92
C ILE A 57 -14.62 -8.24 5.26
N GLU A 58 -15.61 -9.13 5.29
CA GLU A 58 -15.39 -10.55 5.59
C GLU A 58 -14.61 -11.25 4.48
N ALA A 59 -14.94 -10.98 3.21
CA ALA A 59 -14.21 -11.52 2.07
C ALA A 59 -12.75 -11.03 2.07
N TYR A 60 -12.55 -9.74 2.34
CA TYR A 60 -11.21 -9.19 2.51
C TYR A 60 -10.44 -9.88 3.63
N TRP A 61 -11.06 -10.02 4.79
CA TRP A 61 -10.46 -10.70 5.94
C TRP A 61 -10.07 -12.13 5.61
N ASN A 62 -10.97 -12.92 5.00
CA ASN A 62 -10.70 -14.32 4.65
C ASN A 62 -9.54 -14.47 3.65
N GLU A 63 -9.36 -13.53 2.73
CA GLU A 63 -8.24 -13.56 1.80
C GLU A 63 -6.91 -13.27 2.49
N ILE A 64 -6.87 -12.34 3.44
CA ILE A 64 -5.60 -11.84 3.99
C ILE A 64 -5.29 -12.28 5.43
N SER A 65 -6.23 -12.92 6.13
CA SER A 65 -6.11 -13.32 7.55
C SER A 65 -4.85 -14.14 7.82
N HIS A 66 -4.51 -15.10 6.96
CA HIS A 66 -3.30 -15.91 7.11
C HIS A 66 -2.00 -15.07 7.09
N LYS A 67 -1.95 -14.02 6.25
CA LYS A 67 -0.82 -13.07 6.20
C LYS A 67 -0.83 -12.12 7.39
N ILE A 68 -2.01 -11.79 7.89
CA ILE A 68 -2.18 -10.98 9.11
C ILE A 68 -1.70 -11.75 10.34
N GLU A 69 -2.06 -13.02 10.46
CA GLU A 69 -1.66 -13.88 11.58
C GLU A 69 -0.14 -14.06 11.64
N GLU A 70 0.53 -14.12 10.49
CA GLU A 70 2.00 -14.11 10.42
C GLU A 70 2.60 -12.80 10.97
N VAL A 71 1.97 -11.66 10.68
CA VAL A 71 2.36 -10.36 11.25
C VAL A 71 2.13 -10.34 12.77
N GLU A 72 0.97 -10.81 13.25
CA GLU A 72 0.66 -10.91 14.68
C GLU A 72 1.64 -11.82 15.43
N LYS A 73 2.03 -12.95 14.82
CA LYS A 73 3.03 -13.86 15.38
C LYS A 73 4.41 -13.21 15.44
N THR A 74 4.83 -12.55 14.36
CA THR A 74 6.09 -11.79 14.33
C THR A 74 6.10 -10.70 15.40
N MET A 75 4.95 -10.06 15.66
CA MET A 75 4.80 -9.06 16.73
C MET A 75 4.90 -9.68 18.12
N SER A 76 4.22 -10.79 18.37
CA SER A 76 4.23 -11.47 19.67
C SER A 76 5.60 -12.03 20.03
N GLU A 77 6.32 -12.63 19.08
CA GLU A 77 7.65 -13.20 19.32
C GLU A 77 8.68 -12.12 19.73
N VAL A 78 8.59 -10.94 19.11
CA VAL A 78 9.46 -9.80 19.44
C VAL A 78 9.08 -9.16 20.78
N GLU A 79 7.78 -9.01 21.06
CA GLU A 79 7.32 -8.44 22.34
C GLU A 79 7.65 -9.34 23.54
N ILE A 80 7.69 -10.68 23.36
CA ILE A 80 8.10 -11.65 24.41
C ILE A 80 9.61 -11.56 24.71
N ASP A 81 10.46 -11.46 23.67
CA ASP A 81 11.90 -11.27 23.83
C ASP A 81 12.23 -9.94 24.55
N ASP A 82 11.43 -8.90 24.33
CA ASP A 82 11.59 -7.58 24.95
C ASP A 82 11.30 -7.59 26.47
N THR A 83 10.27 -8.34 26.92
CA THR A 83 9.94 -8.46 28.36
C THR A 83 10.98 -9.22 29.17
N ASN A 84 11.80 -10.07 28.54
CA ASN A 84 12.77 -10.92 29.23
C ASN A 84 14.17 -10.29 29.39
N ILE A 85 14.44 -9.15 28.73
CA ILE A 85 15.82 -8.60 28.63
C ILE A 85 15.99 -7.23 29.32
N ILE A 86 14.92 -6.48 29.61
CA ILE A 86 15.05 -5.02 29.80
C ILE A 86 14.60 -4.54 31.20
N GLY A 87 15.54 -3.96 31.97
CA GLY A 87 15.28 -3.28 33.24
C GLY A 87 14.77 -1.84 33.07
N ALA A 88 14.25 -1.24 34.16
CA ALA A 88 13.49 0.03 34.18
C ALA A 88 14.19 1.30 33.61
N ASN A 89 15.45 1.23 33.17
CA ASN A 89 16.23 2.39 32.69
C ASN A 89 16.31 2.52 31.14
N ASP A 90 15.66 1.63 30.39
CA ASP A 90 15.87 1.46 28.93
C ASP A 90 14.68 1.89 28.07
N ASN A 91 13.95 2.92 28.51
CA ASN A 91 12.78 3.46 27.80
C ASN A 91 13.11 3.92 26.36
N TRP A 92 14.35 4.35 26.12
CA TRP A 92 14.84 4.75 24.79
C TRP A 92 15.08 3.55 23.85
N GLN A 93 15.48 2.40 24.39
CA GLN A 93 15.67 1.17 23.62
C GLN A 93 14.31 0.61 23.18
N ILE A 94 13.34 0.59 24.10
CA ILE A 94 11.95 0.18 23.83
C ILE A 94 11.34 1.03 22.70
N HIS A 95 11.54 2.35 22.72
CA HIS A 95 11.04 3.24 21.67
C HIS A 95 11.70 2.97 20.31
N LYS A 96 13.02 2.71 20.28
CA LYS A 96 13.75 2.40 19.04
C LYS A 96 13.35 1.04 18.46
N LEU A 97 13.13 0.02 19.31
CA LEU A 97 12.63 -1.28 18.89
C LEU A 97 11.19 -1.19 18.37
N THR A 98 10.32 -0.45 19.05
CA THR A 98 8.93 -0.18 18.62
C THR A 98 8.90 0.46 17.23
N LEU A 99 9.75 1.45 16.96
CA LEU A 99 9.85 2.09 15.64
C LEU A 99 10.38 1.12 14.56
N LYS A 100 11.36 0.28 14.90
CA LYS A 100 11.91 -0.72 13.98
C LYS A 100 10.86 -1.77 13.64
N MET A 101 10.08 -2.18 14.63
CA MET A 101 9.01 -3.15 14.47
C MET A 101 7.85 -2.60 13.62
N GLN A 102 7.42 -1.38 13.89
CA GLN A 102 6.44 -0.69 13.04
C GLN A 102 6.90 -0.69 11.59
N ARG A 103 8.18 -0.41 11.30
CA ARG A 103 8.69 -0.46 9.93
C ARG A 103 8.61 -1.85 9.30
N ILE A 104 8.88 -2.92 10.05
CA ILE A 104 8.79 -4.30 9.56
C ILE A 104 7.33 -4.64 9.22
N VAL A 105 6.42 -4.42 10.16
CA VAL A 105 4.98 -4.68 10.00
C VAL A 105 4.40 -3.87 8.82
N ILE A 106 4.76 -2.59 8.74
CA ILE A 106 4.37 -1.72 7.63
C ILE A 106 4.91 -2.26 6.30
N LYS A 107 6.19 -2.66 6.27
CA LYS A 107 6.82 -3.21 5.06
C LYS A 107 6.16 -4.51 4.63
N GLN A 108 5.89 -5.43 5.54
CA GLN A 108 5.17 -6.69 5.27
C GLN A 108 3.77 -6.42 4.70
N ARG A 109 3.00 -5.49 5.31
CA ARG A 109 1.69 -5.11 4.78
C ARG A 109 1.78 -4.57 3.36
N PHE A 110 2.69 -3.63 3.10
CA PHE A 110 2.86 -3.08 1.76
C PHE A 110 3.37 -4.12 0.76
N GLN A 111 4.16 -5.11 1.19
CA GLN A 111 4.54 -6.22 0.32
C GLN A 111 3.29 -6.96 -0.20
N VAL A 112 2.36 -7.30 0.69
CA VAL A 112 1.09 -7.94 0.33
C VAL A 112 0.27 -7.07 -0.64
N VAL A 113 0.21 -5.76 -0.39
CA VAL A 113 -0.49 -4.81 -1.27
C VAL A 113 0.13 -4.80 -2.67
N PHE A 114 1.46 -4.75 -2.76
CA PHE A 114 2.17 -4.74 -4.04
C PHE A 114 2.05 -6.08 -4.78
N ASP A 115 2.10 -7.20 -4.07
CA ASP A 115 1.92 -8.53 -4.65
C ASP A 115 0.52 -8.67 -5.24
N ARG A 116 -0.50 -8.17 -4.54
CA ARG A 116 -1.88 -8.15 -5.03
C ARG A 116 -2.06 -7.22 -6.22
N LEU A 117 -1.47 -6.02 -6.17
CA LEU A 117 -1.49 -5.10 -7.30
C LEU A 117 -0.84 -5.74 -8.54
N LYS A 118 0.28 -6.44 -8.36
CA LYS A 118 0.99 -7.15 -9.44
C LYS A 118 0.14 -8.25 -10.08
N SER A 119 -0.62 -9.01 -9.29
CA SER A 119 -1.43 -10.13 -9.79
C SER A 119 -2.77 -9.69 -10.37
N GLN A 120 -3.42 -8.68 -9.78
CA GLN A 120 -4.79 -8.28 -10.13
C GLN A 120 -4.84 -7.10 -11.11
N VAL A 121 -3.93 -6.12 -10.97
CA VAL A 121 -3.97 -4.86 -11.73
C VAL A 121 -2.56 -4.52 -12.23
N LYS A 122 -2.07 -5.31 -13.17
CA LYS A 122 -0.68 -5.27 -13.64
C LYS A 122 -0.25 -3.87 -14.12
N ASP A 123 -1.11 -3.15 -14.82
CA ASP A 123 -0.80 -1.80 -15.33
C ASP A 123 -0.60 -0.80 -14.19
N ALA A 124 -1.43 -0.84 -13.14
CA ALA A 124 -1.25 -0.02 -11.93
C ALA A 124 0.05 -0.38 -11.18
N TYR A 125 0.37 -1.68 -11.08
CA TYR A 125 1.63 -2.14 -10.52
C TYR A 125 2.84 -1.62 -11.30
N MET A 126 2.80 -1.68 -12.64
CA MET A 126 3.85 -1.15 -13.48
C MET A 126 3.98 0.37 -13.33
N MET A 127 2.85 1.10 -13.28
CA MET A 127 2.84 2.55 -13.13
C MET A 127 3.48 3.00 -11.83
N ILE A 128 3.08 2.43 -10.68
CA ILE A 128 3.64 2.84 -9.38
C ILE A 128 5.13 2.52 -9.30
N CYS A 129 5.57 1.39 -9.88
CA CYS A 129 6.97 1.03 -9.95
C CYS A 129 7.77 2.01 -10.81
N ALA A 130 7.33 2.27 -12.05
CA ALA A 130 8.03 3.16 -12.98
C ALA A 130 8.10 4.59 -12.45
N SER A 131 7.03 5.07 -11.81
CA SER A 131 6.94 6.42 -11.26
C SER A 131 7.73 6.60 -9.95
N SER A 132 8.24 5.52 -9.34
CA SER A 132 9.01 5.56 -8.07
C SER A 132 10.28 6.41 -8.11
N VAL A 133 10.74 6.75 -9.31
CA VAL A 133 11.86 7.67 -9.56
C VAL A 133 11.55 9.11 -9.13
N TYR A 134 10.28 9.51 -9.15
CA TYR A 134 9.87 10.84 -8.72
C TYR A 134 9.92 10.95 -7.19
N ARG A 135 10.75 11.88 -6.70
CA ARG A 135 10.90 12.18 -5.26
C ARG A 135 9.95 13.25 -4.76
N ILE A 136 9.32 13.97 -5.67
CA ILE A 136 8.38 15.06 -5.41
C ILE A 136 7.10 14.83 -6.23
N PRO A 137 5.95 15.39 -5.81
CA PRO A 137 4.76 15.38 -6.63
C PRO A 137 5.01 16.04 -7.99
N VAL A 138 4.57 15.38 -9.05
CA VAL A 138 4.68 15.85 -10.44
C VAL A 138 3.31 15.85 -11.09
N LYS A 139 3.19 16.41 -12.30
CA LYS A 139 1.91 16.35 -12.99
C LYS A 139 1.55 14.92 -13.39
N GLU A 140 0.26 14.66 -13.51
CA GLU A 140 -0.31 13.36 -13.87
C GLU A 140 0.25 12.83 -15.19
N GLU A 141 0.44 13.70 -16.18
CA GLU A 141 0.95 13.30 -17.50
C GLU A 141 2.34 12.67 -17.39
N GLY A 142 3.14 13.08 -16.40
CA GLY A 142 4.45 12.46 -16.13
C GLY A 142 4.33 10.98 -15.76
N TRP A 143 3.32 10.61 -14.97
CA TRP A 143 3.05 9.22 -14.59
C TRP A 143 2.51 8.41 -15.77
N LEU A 144 1.58 8.98 -16.53
CA LEU A 144 1.01 8.35 -17.73
C LEU A 144 2.11 8.03 -18.75
N MET A 145 3.03 8.99 -19.00
CA MET A 145 4.17 8.79 -19.90
C MET A 145 5.12 7.67 -19.44
N GLN A 146 5.35 7.50 -18.12
CA GLN A 146 6.19 6.41 -17.61
C GLN A 146 5.58 5.05 -17.91
N LEU A 147 4.28 4.88 -17.66
CA LEU A 147 3.60 3.61 -17.94
C LEU A 147 3.51 3.37 -19.45
N GLU A 148 3.15 4.38 -20.24
CA GLU A 148 3.04 4.27 -21.69
C GLU A 148 4.36 3.84 -22.32
N SER A 149 5.47 4.49 -21.95
CA SER A 149 6.81 4.12 -22.44
C SER A 149 7.17 2.69 -22.09
N LEU A 150 6.79 2.22 -20.91
CA LEU A 150 7.08 0.86 -20.46
C LEU A 150 6.23 -0.18 -21.22
N ILE A 151 4.92 0.05 -21.37
CA ILE A 151 4.02 -0.85 -22.10
C ILE A 151 4.45 -0.96 -23.58
N LYS A 152 4.69 0.18 -24.25
CA LYS A 152 5.11 0.17 -25.66
C LYS A 152 6.43 -0.60 -25.85
N HIS A 153 7.35 -0.49 -24.91
CA HIS A 153 8.61 -1.24 -24.94
C HIS A 153 8.40 -2.75 -24.79
N ILE A 154 7.52 -3.17 -23.88
CA ILE A 154 7.28 -4.59 -23.56
C ILE A 154 6.40 -5.26 -24.61
N GLU A 155 5.27 -4.64 -24.93
CA GLU A 155 4.21 -5.23 -25.77
C GLU A 155 4.42 -4.93 -27.26
N LYS A 156 5.34 -4.02 -27.62
CA LYS A 156 5.60 -3.58 -29.00
C LYS A 156 4.35 -3.08 -29.72
N VAL A 157 3.51 -2.36 -28.99
CA VAL A 157 2.23 -1.84 -29.48
C VAL A 157 2.33 -0.36 -29.86
N GLU A 158 1.59 0.05 -30.90
CA GLU A 158 1.52 1.44 -31.38
C GLU A 158 0.15 2.09 -31.17
N ASN A 159 -0.86 1.31 -30.77
CA ASN A 159 -2.21 1.82 -30.53
C ASN A 159 -2.27 2.75 -29.30
N SER A 160 -3.32 3.57 -29.24
CA SER A 160 -3.60 4.40 -28.08
C SER A 160 -3.82 3.54 -26.83
N LEU A 161 -3.19 3.93 -25.73
CA LEU A 161 -3.29 3.26 -24.43
C LEU A 161 -4.08 4.08 -23.40
N ASP A 162 -4.67 5.21 -23.81
CA ASP A 162 -5.21 6.25 -22.92
C ASP A 162 -6.13 5.71 -21.82
N GLU A 163 -7.09 4.85 -22.17
CA GLU A 163 -8.02 4.24 -21.22
C GLU A 163 -7.29 3.34 -20.21
N ARG A 164 -6.36 2.49 -20.65
CA ARG A 164 -5.54 1.63 -19.77
C ARG A 164 -4.70 2.46 -18.80
N LEU A 165 -4.11 3.57 -19.28
CA LEU A 165 -3.26 4.44 -18.47
C LEU A 165 -4.07 5.12 -17.36
N HIS A 166 -5.24 5.67 -17.69
CA HIS A 166 -6.11 6.33 -16.70
C HIS A 166 -6.73 5.33 -15.72
N GLN A 167 -7.15 4.14 -16.19
CA GLN A 167 -7.61 3.05 -15.32
C GLN A 167 -6.54 2.64 -14.30
N ALA A 168 -5.28 2.50 -14.75
CA ALA A 168 -4.17 2.18 -13.86
C ALA A 168 -3.94 3.25 -12.79
N LEU A 169 -4.08 4.53 -13.16
CA LEU A 169 -3.95 5.63 -12.20
C LEU A 169 -5.12 5.67 -11.20
N ASP A 170 -6.35 5.47 -11.67
CA ASP A 170 -7.54 5.43 -10.82
C ASP A 170 -7.46 4.29 -9.80
N GLU A 171 -6.93 3.13 -10.19
CA GLU A 171 -6.68 2.02 -9.27
C GLU A 171 -5.69 2.40 -8.15
N LEU A 172 -4.65 3.17 -8.46
CA LEU A 172 -3.73 3.67 -7.44
C LEU A 172 -4.39 4.72 -6.53
N ARG A 173 -5.24 5.58 -7.10
CA ARG A 173 -5.99 6.63 -6.39
C ARG A 173 -6.98 6.01 -5.41
N ASN A 174 -7.79 5.07 -5.89
CA ASN A 174 -8.83 4.37 -5.14
C ASN A 174 -8.26 3.55 -3.98
N ARG A 175 -7.05 2.99 -4.16
CA ARG A 175 -6.32 2.25 -3.12
C ARG A 175 -5.47 3.13 -2.20
N PHE A 176 -5.55 4.46 -2.33
CA PHE A 176 -4.75 5.42 -1.56
C PHE A 176 -3.24 5.18 -1.63
N LEU A 177 -2.75 4.69 -2.78
CA LEU A 177 -1.32 4.47 -3.02
C LEU A 177 -0.60 5.72 -3.54
N ILE A 178 -1.37 6.72 -3.97
CA ILE A 178 -0.89 8.02 -4.42
C ILE A 178 -1.54 9.15 -3.64
N GLU A 179 -0.87 10.29 -3.62
CA GLU A 179 -1.31 11.51 -2.96
C GLU A 179 -1.53 12.61 -4.00
N GLU A 180 -2.63 13.33 -3.87
CA GLU A 180 -2.93 14.48 -4.71
C GLU A 180 -2.63 15.78 -4.00
N SER A 181 -2.05 16.72 -4.73
CA SER A 181 -1.76 18.07 -4.26
C SER A 181 -1.94 19.08 -5.38
N PHE A 182 -1.85 20.37 -5.07
CA PHE A 182 -1.95 21.44 -6.05
C PHE A 182 -0.70 22.33 -5.97
N ASN A 183 -0.18 22.75 -7.12
CA ASN A 183 0.87 23.77 -7.15
C ASN A 183 0.30 25.20 -7.05
N HIS A 184 1.19 26.20 -7.03
CA HIS A 184 0.84 27.62 -7.00
C HIS A 184 -0.04 28.10 -8.18
N ASN A 185 -0.12 27.32 -9.26
CA ASN A 185 -0.98 27.60 -10.43
C ASN A 185 -2.28 26.79 -10.41
N ASN A 186 -2.67 26.24 -9.25
CA ASN A 186 -3.84 25.36 -9.08
C ASN A 186 -3.85 24.13 -10.01
N LYS A 187 -2.67 23.68 -10.47
CA LYS A 187 -2.56 22.44 -11.25
C LYS A 187 -2.40 21.26 -10.31
N ARG A 188 -3.19 20.21 -10.56
CA ARG A 188 -3.12 18.94 -9.83
C ARG A 188 -1.75 18.29 -10.03
N LEU A 189 -1.20 17.78 -8.94
CA LEU A 189 0.04 17.00 -8.88
C LEU A 189 -0.24 15.67 -8.20
N VAL A 190 0.47 14.64 -8.63
CA VAL A 190 0.43 13.29 -8.10
C VAL A 190 1.80 12.96 -7.50
N GLY A 191 1.79 12.46 -6.26
CA GLY A 191 2.96 12.03 -5.52
C GLY A 191 2.76 10.71 -4.81
N MET A 192 3.79 10.29 -4.06
CA MET A 192 3.77 9.09 -3.23
C MET A 192 4.27 9.41 -1.84
N HIS A 193 3.64 8.79 -0.84
CA HIS A 193 4.22 8.72 0.49
C HIS A 193 5.59 8.01 0.45
N ASN A 194 6.55 8.47 1.27
CA ASN A 194 7.93 7.99 1.25
C ASN A 194 8.07 6.46 1.42
N ILE A 195 7.23 5.85 2.25
CA ILE A 195 7.23 4.40 2.50
C ILE A 195 6.78 3.64 1.25
N ILE A 196 5.70 4.10 0.61
CA ILE A 196 5.17 3.50 -0.63
C ILE A 196 6.21 3.64 -1.75
N ARG A 197 6.83 4.82 -1.89
CA ARG A 197 7.89 5.06 -2.87
C ARG A 197 9.09 4.13 -2.66
N SER A 198 9.46 3.89 -1.40
CA SER A 198 10.57 2.99 -1.07
C SER A 198 10.27 1.55 -1.50
N MET A 199 9.05 1.07 -1.24
CA MET A 199 8.59 -0.24 -1.72
C MET A 199 8.53 -0.31 -3.24
N ALA A 200 7.95 0.70 -3.88
CA ALA A 200 7.85 0.79 -5.34
C ALA A 200 9.23 0.77 -6.01
N LEU A 201 10.24 1.40 -5.41
CA LEU A 201 11.61 1.38 -5.92
C LEU A 201 12.25 -0.02 -5.84
N GLU A 202 12.00 -0.76 -4.76
CA GLU A 202 12.45 -2.16 -4.64
C GLU A 202 11.82 -3.04 -5.72
N HIS A 203 10.51 -2.89 -5.95
CA HIS A 203 9.78 -3.60 -6.98
C HIS A 203 10.18 -3.18 -8.40
N HIS A 204 10.44 -1.89 -8.63
CA HIS A 204 10.91 -1.38 -9.92
C HIS A 204 12.24 -2.00 -10.32
N LYS A 205 13.21 -2.10 -9.39
CA LYS A 205 14.49 -2.78 -9.66
C LYS A 205 14.29 -4.24 -10.09
N LYS A 206 13.41 -4.97 -9.39
CA LYS A 206 13.06 -6.35 -9.74
C LYS A 206 12.40 -6.44 -11.12
N LEU A 207 11.47 -5.54 -11.42
CA LEU A 207 10.78 -5.46 -12.70
C LEU A 207 11.77 -5.24 -13.86
N ILE A 208 12.65 -4.25 -13.75
CA ILE A 208 13.67 -3.97 -14.78
C ILE A 208 14.63 -5.16 -14.95
N GLN A 209 15.03 -5.82 -13.86
CA GLN A 209 15.88 -7.01 -13.94
C GLN A 209 15.18 -8.18 -14.66
N GLN A 210 13.88 -8.38 -14.41
CA GLN A 210 13.08 -9.40 -15.09
C GLN A 210 12.98 -9.11 -16.59
N LEU A 211 12.66 -7.87 -16.96
CA LEU A 211 12.55 -7.46 -18.37
C LEU A 211 13.87 -7.62 -19.13
N LYS A 212 15.01 -7.27 -18.51
CA LYS A 212 16.33 -7.48 -19.13
C LYS A 212 16.59 -8.95 -19.44
N LYS A 213 16.31 -9.85 -18.49
CA LYS A 213 16.46 -11.29 -18.68
C LYS A 213 15.54 -11.84 -19.78
N GLU A 214 14.31 -11.34 -19.87
CA GLU A 214 13.36 -11.74 -20.92
C GLU A 214 13.80 -11.28 -22.32
N LEU A 215 14.53 -10.17 -22.41
CA LEU A 215 15.12 -9.68 -23.66
C LEU A 215 16.39 -10.43 -24.06
N GLU A 216 17.22 -10.86 -23.10
CA GLU A 216 18.44 -11.64 -23.36
C GLU A 216 18.14 -13.09 -23.81
N ASN A 217 16.96 -13.61 -23.46
CA ASN A 217 16.53 -14.97 -23.81
C ASN A 217 15.65 -15.04 -25.08
N LYS A 218 15.44 -13.92 -25.79
CA LYS A 218 14.71 -13.82 -27.06
C LYS A 218 15.67 -13.55 -28.21
#